data_AF-A0A7Z7J2F8-F1
#
_entry.id   AF-A0A7Z7J2F8-F1
#
_cell.length_a   1.000
_cell.length_b   1.000
_cell.length_c   1.000
_cell.angle_alpha   90.00
_cell.angle_beta   90.00
_cell.angle_gamma   90.00
#
_symmetry.space_group_name_H-M   'P 1'
#
loop_
_entity.id
_entity.type
_entity.pdbx_description
1 polymer ?
#
loop_
_entity_poly.entity_id
_entity_poly.type
_entity_poly.pdbx_seq_one_letter_code
_entity_poly.pdbx_strand_id
1 'polypeptide(L)'
;MLHHVSLGVRAIDASATFYDAALGALGDVRVWSDLEPGTRDQAVGYGRPGGEDCLALKQRQAARCAPGAGFHLAFASTDASAVDAFHRAALQHGGRCNGAPGLRPDYGDDYYAAFVIDPDGHHIEAVVARKPPR
;
A
#
# COMPACT_ATOMS: atom_id res chain seq x y z
N MET A 1 -11.31 14.16 -1.78
CA MET A 1 -11.79 12.86 -1.29
C MET A 1 -11.66 11.88 -2.44
N LEU A 2 -10.94 10.77 -2.25
CA LEU A 2 -10.80 9.71 -3.24
C LEU A 2 -11.82 8.61 -2.93
N HIS A 3 -12.49 8.06 -3.94
CA HIS A 3 -13.39 6.93 -3.75
C HIS A 3 -12.61 5.62 -3.72
N HIS A 4 -11.87 5.32 -4.78
CA HIS A 4 -11.03 4.14 -4.88
C HIS A 4 -9.89 4.38 -5.89
N VAL A 5 -8.83 3.58 -5.80
CA VAL A 5 -7.68 3.58 -6.71
C VAL A 5 -7.39 2.14 -7.13
N SER A 6 -6.89 1.93 -8.35
CA SER A 6 -6.43 0.62 -8.82
C SER A 6 -4.94 0.62 -9.16
N LEU A 7 -4.22 -0.41 -8.70
CA LEU A 7 -2.82 -0.66 -9.06
C LEU A 7 -2.72 -1.92 -9.92
N GLY A 8 -2.00 -1.83 -11.03
CA GLY A 8 -1.60 -3.00 -11.80
C GLY A 8 -0.51 -3.78 -11.06
N VAL A 9 -0.62 -5.10 -11.01
CA VAL A 9 0.39 -5.99 -10.42
C VAL A 9 0.68 -7.16 -11.35
N ARG A 10 1.90 -7.70 -11.34
CA ARG A 10 2.27 -8.79 -12.28
C ARG A 10 1.94 -10.17 -11.73
N ALA A 11 2.09 -10.36 -10.42
CA ALA A 11 1.84 -11.63 -9.73
C ALA A 11 0.88 -11.39 -8.57
N ILE A 12 -0.42 -11.63 -8.80
CA ILE A 12 -1.46 -11.27 -7.84
C ILE A 12 -1.26 -11.90 -6.47
N ASP A 13 -0.78 -13.15 -6.40
CA ASP A 13 -0.57 -13.85 -5.13
C ASP A 13 0.54 -13.19 -4.29
N ALA A 14 1.65 -12.81 -4.93
CA ALA A 14 2.77 -12.16 -4.25
C ALA A 14 2.37 -10.76 -3.77
N SER A 15 1.67 -10.00 -4.62
CA SER A 15 1.21 -8.66 -4.27
C SER A 15 0.12 -8.73 -3.20
N ALA A 16 -0.84 -9.64 -3.29
CA ALA A 16 -1.87 -9.81 -2.27
C ALA A 16 -1.26 -10.20 -0.90
N THR A 17 -0.26 -11.09 -0.88
CA THR A 17 0.50 -11.40 0.35
C THR A 17 1.16 -10.16 0.96
N PHE A 18 1.77 -9.32 0.13
CA PHE A 18 2.38 -8.07 0.56
C PHE A 18 1.34 -7.09 1.12
N TYR A 19 0.26 -6.82 0.38
CA TYR A 19 -0.74 -5.83 0.77
C TYR A 19 -1.62 -6.31 1.94
N ASP A 20 -1.88 -7.61 2.08
CA ASP A 20 -2.53 -8.17 3.28
C ASP A 20 -1.73 -7.82 4.55
N ALA A 21 -0.41 -8.02 4.51
CA ALA A 21 0.46 -7.76 5.65
C ALA A 21 0.65 -6.26 5.91
N ALA A 22 0.92 -5.49 4.85
CA ALA A 22 1.20 -4.06 4.96
C ALA A 22 -0.06 -3.27 5.36
N LEU A 23 -1.18 -3.45 4.65
CA LEU A 23 -2.43 -2.73 4.95
C LEU A 23 -3.12 -3.28 6.21
N GLY A 24 -2.92 -4.56 6.53
CA GLY A 24 -3.35 -5.15 7.80
C GLY A 24 -2.76 -4.43 9.01
N ALA A 25 -1.50 -3.98 8.93
CA ALA A 25 -0.88 -3.16 9.97
C ALA A 25 -1.52 -1.77 10.15
N LEU A 26 -2.25 -1.29 9.14
CA LEU A 26 -3.01 -0.03 9.15
C LEU A 26 -4.51 -0.24 9.47
N GLY A 27 -4.90 -1.49 9.74
CA GLY A 27 -6.28 -1.87 10.07
C GLY A 27 -7.20 -2.06 8.87
N ASP A 28 -6.66 -2.14 7.66
CA ASP A 28 -7.43 -2.50 6.46
C ASP A 28 -7.34 -4.01 6.19
N VAL A 29 -8.36 -4.54 5.52
CA VAL A 29 -8.48 -5.96 5.20
C VAL A 29 -8.85 -6.14 3.74
N ARG A 30 -8.64 -7.36 3.23
CA ARG A 30 -9.20 -7.75 1.94
C ARG A 30 -10.72 -7.84 2.06
N VAL A 31 -11.43 -6.98 1.36
CA VAL A 31 -12.91 -6.89 1.40
C VAL A 31 -13.58 -7.70 0.30
N TRP A 32 -12.87 -7.95 -0.80
CA TRP A 32 -13.28 -8.91 -1.84
C TRP A 32 -12.07 -9.51 -2.55
N SER A 33 -12.26 -10.68 -3.15
CA SER A 33 -11.25 -11.37 -3.94
C SER A 33 -11.87 -12.06 -5.13
N ASP A 34 -11.30 -11.84 -6.31
CA ASP A 34 -11.59 -12.53 -7.55
C ASP A 34 -10.29 -13.23 -8.00
N LEU A 35 -9.99 -14.34 -7.34
CA LEU A 35 -8.78 -15.13 -7.55
C LEU A 35 -9.17 -16.47 -8.17
N GLU A 36 -8.77 -16.66 -9.41
CA GLU A 36 -8.96 -17.90 -10.15
C GLU A 36 -7.60 -18.32 -10.73
N PRO A 37 -6.92 -19.31 -10.10
CA PRO A 37 -5.60 -19.74 -10.55
C PRO A 37 -5.58 -20.10 -12.04
N GLY A 38 -4.61 -19.54 -12.77
CA GLY A 38 -4.47 -19.76 -14.21
C GLY A 38 -5.24 -18.77 -15.11
N THR A 39 -6.04 -17.87 -14.55
CA THR A 39 -6.72 -16.81 -15.33
C THR A 39 -5.96 -15.48 -15.30
N ARG A 40 -6.26 -14.63 -16.28
CA ARG A 40 -5.52 -13.39 -16.56
C ARG A 40 -6.08 -12.16 -15.84
N ASP A 41 -7.35 -12.20 -15.42
CA ASP A 41 -8.09 -11.03 -14.93
C ASP A 41 -8.33 -11.05 -13.41
N GLN A 42 -7.41 -11.67 -12.67
CA GLN A 42 -7.49 -11.78 -11.22
C GLN A 42 -7.33 -10.43 -10.52
N ALA A 43 -8.06 -10.26 -9.42
CA ALA A 43 -8.07 -9.03 -8.67
C ALA A 43 -8.40 -9.23 -7.18
N VAL A 44 -7.96 -8.30 -6.34
CA VAL A 44 -8.35 -8.21 -4.93
C VAL A 44 -8.61 -6.77 -4.55
N GLY A 45 -9.51 -6.55 -3.60
CA GLY A 45 -9.86 -5.22 -3.07
C GLY A 45 -9.57 -5.13 -1.58
N TYR A 46 -9.05 -3.98 -1.16
CA TYR A 46 -8.71 -3.65 0.22
C TYR A 46 -9.48 -2.43 0.69
N GLY A 47 -9.94 -2.50 1.93
CA GLY A 47 -10.66 -1.42 2.60
C GLY A 47 -10.86 -1.72 4.08
N ARG A 48 -11.71 -0.92 4.73
CA ARG A 48 -12.05 -1.13 6.14
C ARG A 48 -12.85 -2.43 6.34
N PRO A 49 -12.72 -3.11 7.49
CA PRO A 49 -13.53 -4.28 7.80
C PRO A 49 -15.03 -4.01 7.64
N GLY A 50 -15.71 -4.82 6.81
CA GLY A 50 -17.14 -4.67 6.51
C GLY A 50 -17.51 -3.52 5.56
N GLY A 51 -16.52 -2.83 4.97
CA GLY A 51 -16.72 -1.76 4.00
C GLY A 51 -16.44 -2.14 2.55
N GLU A 52 -16.47 -1.14 1.67
CA GLU A 52 -16.06 -1.23 0.25
C GLU A 52 -14.54 -1.04 0.10
N ASP A 53 -14.00 -1.37 -1.08
CA ASP A 53 -12.59 -1.16 -1.36
C ASP A 53 -12.24 0.30 -1.66
N CYS A 54 -11.12 0.74 -1.09
CA CYS A 54 -10.45 1.98 -1.46
C CYS A 54 -9.23 1.74 -2.36
N LEU A 55 -8.71 0.51 -2.36
CA LEU A 55 -7.60 0.06 -3.20
C LEU A 55 -7.94 -1.28 -3.85
N ALA A 56 -7.81 -1.38 -5.17
CA ALA A 56 -7.87 -2.63 -5.90
C ALA A 56 -6.52 -2.97 -6.53
N LEU A 57 -6.08 -4.21 -6.37
CA LEU A 57 -4.96 -4.77 -7.14
C LEU A 57 -5.54 -5.52 -8.35
N LYS A 58 -5.01 -5.24 -9.53
CA LYS A 58 -5.45 -5.83 -10.79
C LYS A 58 -4.28 -6.53 -11.47
N GLN A 59 -4.38 -7.84 -11.69
CA GLN A 59 -3.34 -8.56 -12.41
C GLN A 59 -3.21 -8.05 -13.85
N ARG A 60 -1.98 -7.80 -14.30
CA ARG A 60 -1.70 -7.30 -15.66
C ARG A 60 -0.51 -8.03 -16.25
N GLN A 61 -0.66 -8.47 -17.50
CA GLN A 61 0.45 -8.94 -18.33
C GLN A 61 1.18 -7.73 -18.92
N ALA A 62 2.09 -7.14 -18.14
CA ALA A 62 2.92 -6.03 -18.58
C ALA A 62 4.37 -6.22 -18.13
N ALA A 63 5.30 -5.67 -18.90
CA ALA A 63 6.72 -5.66 -18.52
C ALA A 63 6.95 -4.86 -17.22
N ARG A 64 6.16 -3.80 -17.02
CA ARG A 64 6.15 -2.95 -15.83
C ARG A 64 4.74 -2.48 -15.53
N CYS A 65 4.32 -2.59 -14.27
CA CYS A 65 3.01 -2.11 -13.83
C CYS A 65 3.08 -0.82 -13.00
N ALA A 66 4.16 -0.64 -12.22
CA ALA A 66 4.36 0.59 -11.47
C ALA A 66 4.41 1.82 -12.39
N PRO A 67 3.82 2.97 -12.00
CA PRO A 67 3.94 4.22 -12.75
C PRO A 67 5.37 4.78 -12.74
N GLY A 68 5.68 5.71 -13.64
CA GLY A 68 7.01 6.33 -13.75
C GLY A 68 7.39 7.22 -12.57
N ALA A 69 8.49 7.95 -12.72
CA ALA A 69 8.96 8.91 -11.71
C ALA A 69 7.86 9.94 -11.36
N GLY A 70 7.74 10.28 -10.08
CA GLY A 70 6.77 11.25 -9.55
C GLY A 70 5.50 10.64 -8.95
N PHE A 71 5.23 9.35 -9.19
CA PHE A 71 4.10 8.66 -8.57
C PHE A 71 4.47 8.03 -7.23
N HIS A 72 3.62 8.20 -6.22
CA HIS A 72 3.55 7.38 -5.01
C HIS A 72 2.11 7.38 -4.49
N LEU A 73 1.76 6.40 -3.65
CA LEU A 73 0.48 6.31 -2.97
C LEU A 73 0.69 6.27 -1.46
N ALA A 74 0.09 7.20 -0.74
CA ALA A 74 0.18 7.30 0.71
C ALA A 74 -1.11 6.86 1.41
N PHE A 75 -0.98 6.04 2.44
CA PHE A 75 -2.06 5.57 3.30
C PHE A 75 -2.02 6.28 4.66
N ALA A 76 -3.19 6.76 5.08
CA ALA A 76 -3.34 7.36 6.40
C ALA A 76 -3.27 6.27 7.50
N SER A 77 -2.47 6.55 8.52
CA SER A 77 -2.25 5.69 9.69
C SER A 77 -2.87 6.34 10.93
N THR A 78 -3.20 5.53 11.94
CA THR A 78 -3.77 6.03 13.20
C THR A 78 -2.74 6.71 14.09
N ASP A 79 -1.51 6.22 14.08
CA ASP A 79 -0.40 6.64 14.93
C ASP A 79 0.95 6.17 14.34
N ALA A 80 2.04 6.59 14.98
CA ALA A 80 3.40 6.26 14.56
C ALA A 80 3.71 4.76 14.66
N SER A 81 3.09 4.05 15.61
CA SER A 81 3.31 2.61 15.78
C SER A 81 2.70 1.79 14.64
N ALA A 82 1.57 2.25 14.09
CA ALA A 82 0.98 1.69 12.87
C ALA A 82 1.91 1.89 11.66
N VAL A 83 2.55 3.06 11.55
CA VAL A 83 3.56 3.33 10.50
C VAL A 83 4.77 2.39 10.63
N ASP A 84 5.28 2.20 11.85
CA ASP A 84 6.39 1.28 12.12
C ASP A 84 6.02 -0.18 11.78
N ALA A 85 4.81 -0.59 12.17
CA ALA A 85 4.28 -1.92 11.90
C ALA A 85 4.09 -2.16 10.40
N PHE A 86 3.53 -1.20 9.67
CA PHE A 86 3.42 -1.21 8.21
C PHE A 86 4.78 -1.44 7.56
N HIS A 87 5.78 -0.63 7.92
CA HIS A 87 7.10 -0.72 7.32
C HIS A 87 7.74 -2.09 7.58
N ARG A 88 7.69 -2.56 8.83
CA ARG A 88 8.21 -3.89 9.18
C ARG A 88 7.51 -5.01 8.42
N ALA A 89 6.18 -4.99 8.36
CA ALA A 89 5.39 -5.99 7.65
C ALA A 89 5.70 -5.99 6.15
N ALA A 90 5.77 -4.81 5.53
CA ALA A 90 6.12 -4.65 4.12
C ALA A 90 7.50 -5.25 3.80
N LEU A 91 8.52 -4.96 4.60
CA LEU A 91 9.86 -5.54 4.39
C LEU A 91 9.90 -7.07 4.55
N GLN A 92 9.14 -7.60 5.50
CA GLN A 92 9.07 -9.05 5.73
C GLN A 92 8.39 -9.79 4.56
N HIS A 93 7.54 -9.11 3.79
CA HIS A 93 6.74 -9.70 2.70
C HIS A 93 7.19 -9.24 1.30
N GLY A 94 8.49 -9.00 1.13
CA GLY A 94 9.10 -8.76 -0.18
C GLY A 94 9.16 -7.29 -0.62
N GLY A 95 8.71 -6.36 0.22
CA GLY A 95 8.94 -4.93 0.03
C GLY A 95 10.41 -4.56 0.23
N ARG A 96 10.82 -3.48 -0.42
CA ARG A 96 12.14 -2.85 -0.21
C ARG A 96 11.99 -1.55 0.54
N CYS A 97 12.93 -1.27 1.44
CA CYS A 97 12.96 0.01 2.14
C CYS A 97 13.22 1.14 1.14
N ASN A 98 12.44 2.21 1.24
CA ASN A 98 12.61 3.44 0.48
C ASN A 98 12.61 4.69 1.40
N GLY A 99 12.70 4.46 2.71
CA GLY A 99 12.67 5.47 3.75
C GLY A 99 12.17 4.87 5.06
N ALA A 100 13.08 4.66 6.01
CA ALA A 100 12.75 4.09 7.31
C ALA A 100 11.74 4.97 8.08
N PRO A 101 10.92 4.41 8.98
CA PRO A 101 9.99 5.18 9.78
C PRO A 101 10.68 6.34 10.51
N GLY A 102 10.04 7.51 10.50
CA GLY A 102 10.55 8.68 11.21
C GLY A 102 9.81 9.95 10.85
N LEU A 103 10.18 11.04 11.55
CA LEU A 103 9.70 12.37 11.20
C LEU A 103 10.21 12.80 9.82
N ARG A 104 9.41 13.64 9.15
CA ARG A 104 9.72 14.31 7.89
C ARG A 104 9.55 15.81 8.07
N PRO A 105 10.54 16.50 8.70
CA PRO A 105 10.43 17.94 9.00
C PRO A 105 10.18 18.80 7.76
N ASP A 106 10.67 18.35 6.59
CA ASP A 106 10.44 19.03 5.31
C ASP A 106 8.96 19.01 4.87
N TYR A 107 8.16 18.08 5.38
CA TYR A 107 6.72 17.93 5.07
C TYR A 107 5.84 18.50 6.18
N GLY A 108 6.39 18.68 7.38
CA GLY A 108 5.76 19.32 8.52
C GLY A 108 6.24 18.75 9.86
N ASP A 109 6.14 19.56 10.92
CA ASP A 109 6.69 19.23 12.25
C ASP A 109 6.16 17.91 12.85
N ASP A 110 4.92 17.55 12.52
CA ASP A 110 4.23 16.36 13.02
C ASP A 110 4.08 15.24 11.97
N TYR A 111 4.76 15.34 10.81
CA TYR A 111 4.64 14.37 9.73
C TYR A 111 5.53 13.15 10.01
N TYR A 112 4.95 12.05 10.47
CA TYR A 112 5.66 10.79 10.70
C TYR A 112 5.28 9.77 9.63
N ALA A 113 6.26 9.26 8.91
CA ALA A 113 6.01 8.38 7.77
C ALA A 113 7.09 7.32 7.55
N ALA A 114 6.73 6.30 6.77
CA ALA A 114 7.65 5.30 6.25
C ALA A 114 7.33 5.01 4.78
N PHE A 115 8.37 4.67 4.01
CA PHE A 115 8.29 4.49 2.57
C PHE A 115 8.85 3.13 2.18
N VAL A 116 8.12 2.43 1.34
CA VAL A 116 8.51 1.13 0.78
C VAL A 116 8.28 1.08 -0.71
N ILE A 117 9.03 0.24 -1.40
CA ILE A 117 8.76 -0.15 -2.78
C ILE A 117 8.18 -1.56 -2.75
N ASP A 118 6.99 -1.73 -3.31
CA ASP A 118 6.32 -3.02 -3.39
C ASP A 118 7.00 -3.99 -4.40
N PRO A 119 6.56 -5.25 -4.48
CA PRO A 119 7.15 -6.24 -5.39
C PRO A 119 7.11 -5.89 -6.89
N ASP A 120 6.17 -5.02 -7.30
CA ASP A 120 6.00 -4.57 -8.69
C ASP A 120 6.62 -3.19 -8.95
N GLY A 121 7.21 -2.57 -7.94
CA GLY A 121 7.91 -1.29 -8.03
C GLY A 121 7.06 -0.08 -7.68
N HIS A 122 5.85 -0.25 -7.14
CA HIS A 122 5.04 0.86 -6.68
C HIS A 122 5.65 1.48 -5.42
N HIS A 123 5.69 2.81 -5.37
CA HIS A 123 6.15 3.55 -4.20
C HIS A 123 4.97 3.75 -3.26
N ILE A 124 5.03 3.12 -2.10
CA ILE A 124 3.96 3.12 -1.10
C ILE A 124 4.44 3.80 0.17
N GLU A 125 3.58 4.62 0.76
CA GLU A 125 3.82 5.35 2.00
C GLU A 125 2.73 5.02 3.03
N ALA A 126 3.13 4.94 4.29
CA ALA A 126 2.22 5.05 5.42
C ALA A 126 2.59 6.31 6.22
N VAL A 127 1.59 7.12 6.54
CA VAL A 127 1.78 8.41 7.21
C VAL A 127 0.77 8.63 8.33
N VAL A 128 1.22 9.21 9.44
CA VAL A 128 0.36 9.91 10.39
C VAL A 128 0.81 11.37 10.49
N ALA A 129 -0.16 12.29 10.45
CA ALA A 129 0.07 13.71 10.70
C ALA A 129 -1.12 14.28 11.49
N ARG A 130 -0.83 15.04 12.56
CA ARG A 130 -1.87 15.65 13.43
C ARG A 130 -2.66 16.75 12.73
N LYS A 131 -2.14 17.28 11.63
CA LYS A 131 -2.81 18.17 10.69
C LYS A 131 -2.68 17.56 9.30
N PRO A 132 -3.73 17.61 8.46
CA PRO A 132 -3.55 17.27 7.06
C PRO A 132 -2.41 18.13 6.49
N PRO A 133 -1.55 17.57 5.61
CA PRO A 133 -0.52 18.36 4.94
C PRO A 133 -1.19 19.55 4.25
N ARG A 134 -0.55 20.73 4.34
CA ARG A 134 -1.05 21.98 3.74
C ARG A 134 -1.12 21.91 2.23
#